data_AF-A0A8X6SMS6-F1
#
_entry.id   AF-A0A8X6SMS6-F1
#
_cell.length_a   1.000
_cell.length_b   1.000
_cell.length_c   1.000
_cell.angle_alpha   90.00
_cell.angle_beta   90.00
_cell.angle_gamma   90.00
#
_symmetry.space_group_name_H-M   'P 1'
#
loop_
_entity.id
_entity.type
_entity.pdbx_description
1 polymer ?
#
loop_
_entity_poly.entity_id
_entity_poly.type
_entity_poly.pdbx_seq_one_letter_code
_entity_poly.pdbx_strand_id
1 'polypeptide(L)'
;MMKTAFGDEALSRALVFEWFLRFKEDRQSVNSDPRSGRPSTSRNEDKIAQVKVVVRSDHRLTVREIAQECHISVGSCDEILRKDLKMC
;
A
#
# COMPACT_ATOMS: atom_id res chain seq x y z
N MET A 1 -36.00 -0.38 -12.85
CA MET A 1 -35.58 -1.63 -12.18
C MET A 1 -34.75 -1.34 -10.93
N MET A 2 -33.50 -0.85 -11.00
CA MET A 2 -32.72 -0.55 -9.78
C MET A 2 -33.40 0.49 -8.86
N LYS A 3 -33.84 1.64 -9.38
CA LYS A 3 -34.62 2.63 -8.61
C LYS A 3 -35.97 2.11 -8.09
N THR A 4 -36.55 1.14 -8.80
CA THR A 4 -37.83 0.54 -8.41
C THR A 4 -37.64 -0.39 -7.21
N ALA A 5 -36.50 -1.07 -7.12
CA ALA A 5 -36.19 -2.00 -6.03
C ALA A 5 -35.51 -1.33 -4.82
N PHE A 6 -34.68 -0.30 -5.06
CA PHE A 6 -33.82 0.30 -4.03
C PHE A 6 -34.08 1.80 -3.79
N GLY A 7 -35.05 2.41 -4.49
CA GLY A 7 -35.42 3.81 -4.29
C GLY A 7 -34.23 4.77 -4.45
N ASP A 8 -34.04 5.62 -3.44
CA ASP A 8 -32.97 6.62 -3.40
C ASP A 8 -31.60 6.03 -3.04
N GLU A 9 -31.55 4.82 -2.49
CA GLU A 9 -30.29 4.09 -2.25
C GLU A 9 -29.77 3.37 -3.50
N ALA A 10 -30.52 3.44 -4.61
CA ALA A 10 -30.11 2.84 -5.86
C ALA A 10 -28.82 3.50 -6.39
N LEU A 11 -27.89 2.66 -6.87
CA LEU A 11 -26.71 3.13 -7.59
C LEU A 11 -27.10 4.05 -8.75
N SER A 12 -26.30 5.09 -8.95
CA SER A 12 -26.46 5.97 -10.10
C SER A 12 -26.33 5.17 -11.41
N ARG A 13 -26.99 5.65 -12.47
CA ARG A 13 -26.91 5.00 -13.78
C ARG A 13 -25.45 4.82 -14.25
N ALA A 14 -24.60 5.81 -14.00
CA ALA A 14 -23.17 5.75 -14.36
C ALA A 14 -22.45 4.57 -13.67
N LEU A 15 -22.64 4.40 -12.36
CA LEU A 15 -22.03 3.29 -11.61
C LEU A 15 -22.54 1.93 -12.08
N VAL A 16 -23.83 1.82 -12.42
CA VAL A 16 -24.40 0.58 -12.97
C VAL A 16 -23.73 0.21 -14.30
N PHE A 17 -23.51 1.18 -15.19
CA PHE A 17 -22.81 0.93 -16.46
C PHE A 17 -21.34 0.57 -16.26
N GLU A 18 -20.65 1.21 -15.32
CA GLU A 18 -19.26 0.88 -14.97
C GLU A 18 -19.13 -0.56 -14.47
N TRP A 19 -19.98 -0.97 -13.53
CA TRP A 19 -20.01 -2.36 -13.05
C TRP A 19 -20.37 -3.36 -14.15
N PHE A 20 -21.32 -3.02 -15.01
CA PHE A 20 -21.66 -3.86 -16.17
C PHE A 20 -20.45 -4.08 -17.09
N LEU A 21 -19.67 -3.03 -17.39
CA LEU A 21 -18.45 -3.15 -18.20
C LEU A 21 -17.41 -4.02 -17.50
N ARG A 22 -17.18 -3.79 -16.20
CA ARG A 22 -16.24 -4.61 -15.41
C ARG A 22 -16.61 -6.09 -15.42
N PHE A 23 -17.89 -6.42 -15.24
CA PHE A 23 -18.37 -7.81 -15.32
C PHE A 23 -18.26 -8.39 -16.72
N LYS A 24 -18.44 -7.58 -17.77
CA LYS A 24 -18.24 -7.99 -19.16
C LYS A 24 -16.77 -8.28 -19.48
N GLU A 25 -15.84 -7.63 -18.79
CA GLU A 25 -14.38 -7.86 -18.86
C GLU A 25 -13.93 -8.98 -17.91
N ASP A 26 -14.80 -9.97 -17.67
CA ASP A 26 -14.54 -11.18 -16.86
C ASP A 26 -14.17 -10.92 -15.39
N ARG A 27 -14.35 -9.70 -14.85
CA ARG A 27 -14.20 -9.47 -13.41
C ARG A 27 -15.32 -10.19 -12.67
N GLN A 28 -15.00 -11.18 -11.84
CA GLN A 28 -15.99 -11.89 -11.01
C GLN A 28 -16.13 -11.32 -9.60
N SER A 29 -15.17 -10.50 -9.15
CA SER A 29 -15.13 -9.96 -7.79
C SER A 29 -15.97 -8.68 -7.63
N VAL A 30 -16.83 -8.67 -6.61
CA VAL A 30 -17.57 -7.49 -6.16
C VAL A 30 -16.78 -6.61 -5.18
N ASN A 31 -15.62 -7.10 -4.69
CA ASN A 31 -14.79 -6.33 -3.78
C ASN A 31 -14.18 -5.12 -4.50
N SER A 32 -13.88 -4.06 -3.75
CA SER A 32 -13.13 -2.91 -4.27
C SER A 32 -11.76 -3.33 -4.77
N ASP A 33 -11.27 -2.66 -5.81
CA ASP A 33 -9.88 -2.82 -6.25
C ASP A 33 -8.91 -2.38 -5.15
N PRO A 34 -7.66 -2.89 -5.16
CA PRO A 34 -6.61 -2.39 -4.31
C PRO A 34 -6.53 -0.87 -4.44
N ARG A 35 -6.77 -0.16 -3.34
CA ARG A 35 -6.61 1.29 -3.32
C ARG A 35 -5.12 1.57 -3.39
N SER A 36 -4.71 2.41 -4.33
CA SER A 36 -3.42 3.09 -4.26
C SER A 36 -3.47 4.01 -3.05
N GLY A 37 -3.13 3.46 -1.88
CA GLY A 37 -2.97 4.25 -0.66
C GLY A 37 -1.96 5.36 -0.89
N ARG A 38 -1.88 6.32 0.04
CA ARG A 38 -0.86 7.36 -0.04
C ARG A 38 0.52 6.69 -0.07
N PRO A 39 1.38 6.99 -1.07
CA PRO A 39 2.76 6.55 -1.04
C PRO A 39 3.39 7.09 0.25
N SER A 40 4.00 6.21 1.04
CA SER A 40 4.72 6.67 2.23
C SER A 40 5.90 7.51 1.78
N THR A 41 5.94 8.78 2.18
CA THR A 41 7.03 9.70 1.83
C THR A 41 8.36 9.30 2.48
N SER A 42 8.33 8.48 3.54
CA SER A 42 9.52 7.99 4.24
C SER A 42 10.00 6.62 3.76
N ARG A 43 9.17 5.88 3.02
CA ARG A 43 9.45 4.53 2.51
C ARG A 43 9.42 4.54 0.98
N ASN A 44 10.48 5.07 0.39
CA ASN A 44 10.77 5.02 -1.03
C ASN A 44 11.89 4.00 -1.31
N GLU A 45 12.12 3.67 -2.59
CA GLU A 45 13.14 2.69 -3.00
C GLU A 45 14.55 3.11 -2.58
N ASP A 46 14.87 4.41 -2.64
CA ASP A 46 16.17 4.94 -2.22
C ASP A 46 16.45 4.69 -0.74
N LYS A 47 15.47 4.96 0.14
CA LYS A 47 15.59 4.71 1.58
C LYS A 47 15.66 3.22 1.89
N ILE A 48 14.91 2.38 1.17
CA ILE A 48 15.01 0.93 1.32
C ILE A 48 16.42 0.44 0.93
N ALA A 49 16.97 0.93 -0.17
CA ALA A 49 18.31 0.58 -0.61
C ALA A 49 19.38 1.07 0.40
N GLN A 50 19.25 2.29 0.92
CA GLN A 50 20.15 2.85 1.93
C GLN A 50 20.16 1.99 3.21
N VAL A 51 18.99 1.68 3.76
CA VAL A 51 18.85 0.82 4.95
C VAL A 51 19.48 -0.56 4.69
N LYS A 52 19.24 -1.13 3.51
CA LYS A 52 19.81 -2.44 3.12
C LYS A 52 21.34 -2.44 3.09
N VAL A 53 21.95 -1.34 2.66
CA VAL A 53 23.41 -1.20 2.65
C VAL A 53 23.93 -1.11 4.08
N VAL A 54 23.37 -0.21 4.91
CA VAL A 54 23.80 -0.01 6.30
C VAL A 54 23.74 -1.31 7.10
N VAL A 55 22.63 -2.05 7.00
CA VAL A 55 22.45 -3.31 7.73
C VAL A 55 23.40 -4.41 7.25
N ARG A 56 23.75 -4.44 5.96
CA ARG A 56 24.73 -5.40 5.42
C ARG A 56 26.16 -5.05 5.80
N SER A 57 26.45 -3.77 6.02
CA SER A 57 27.76 -3.32 6.50
C SER A 57 27.98 -3.68 7.97
N ASP A 58 26.96 -3.51 8.81
CA ASP A 58 27.02 -3.93 10.22
C ASP A 58 25.66 -4.44 10.74
N HIS A 59 25.59 -5.75 10.95
CA HIS A 59 24.42 -6.44 11.46
C HIS A 59 24.15 -6.21 12.96
N ARG A 60 25.05 -5.54 13.69
CA ARG A 60 24.90 -5.25 15.13
C ARG A 60 24.25 -3.90 15.42
N LEU A 61 24.03 -3.07 14.39
CA LEU A 61 23.37 -1.78 14.55
C LEU A 61 21.93 -1.95 15.02
N THR A 62 21.54 -1.12 15.98
CA THR A 62 20.16 -1.02 16.45
C THR A 62 19.29 -0.27 15.44
N VAL A 63 17.97 -0.49 15.49
CA VAL A 63 17.01 0.23 14.63
C VAL A 63 17.12 1.76 14.78
N ARG A 64 17.49 2.26 15.96
CA ARG A 64 17.68 3.70 16.20
C ARG A 64 18.91 4.24 15.47
N GLU A 65 20.01 3.52 15.48
CA GLU A 65 21.25 3.92 14.78
C GLU A 65 21.04 3.89 13.26
N ILE A 66 20.40 2.85 12.74
CA ILE A 66 20.08 2.75 11.31
C ILE A 66 19.15 3.90 10.88
N ALA A 67 18.14 4.23 11.69
CA ALA A 67 17.22 5.33 11.40
C ALA A 67 17.93 6.69 11.37
N GLN A 68 18.89 6.91 12.29
CA GLN A 68 19.71 8.12 12.31
C GLN A 68 20.60 8.21 11.06
N GLU A 69 21.28 7.14 10.70
CA GLU A 69 22.16 7.07 9.52
C GLU A 69 21.38 7.27 8.21
N CYS A 70 20.18 6.70 8.12
CA CYS A 70 19.33 6.80 6.94
C CYS A 70 18.48 8.09 6.90
N HIS A 71 18.55 8.92 7.95
CA HIS A 71 17.73 10.12 8.12
C HIS A 71 16.22 9.86 7.94
N ILE A 72 15.72 8.81 8.57
CA ILE A 72 14.30 8.43 8.57
C ILE A 72 13.78 8.26 10.00
N SER A 73 12.46 8.19 10.18
CA SER A 73 11.90 7.89 11.49
C SER A 73 12.17 6.44 11.89
N VAL A 74 12.32 6.19 13.19
CA VAL A 74 12.49 4.83 13.74
C VAL A 74 11.38 3.89 13.29
N GLY A 75 10.13 4.38 13.25
CA GLY A 75 8.99 3.59 12.77
C GLY A 75 9.09 3.23 11.29
N SER A 76 9.58 4.14 10.44
CA SER A 76 9.80 3.83 9.02
C SER A 76 10.94 2.83 8.84
N CYS A 77 12.00 2.95 9.66
CA CYS A 77 13.11 2.00 9.65
C CYS A 77 12.66 0.59 10.06
N ASP A 78 11.89 0.46 11.16
CA ASP A 78 11.34 -0.82 11.61
C ASP A 78 10.41 -1.44 10.54
N GLU A 79 9.57 -0.62 9.90
CA GLU A 79 8.70 -1.08 8.82
C GLU A 79 9.49 -1.59 7.60
N ILE A 80 10.58 -0.89 7.21
CA ILE A 80 11.47 -1.33 6.12
C ILE A 80 12.15 -2.65 6.47
N LEU A 81 12.69 -2.78 7.69
CA LEU A 81 13.35 -4.01 8.15
C LEU A 81 12.40 -5.21 8.12
N ARG A 82 11.15 -5.03 8.56
CA ARG A 82 10.12 -6.08 8.60
C ARG A 82 9.53 -6.41 7.23
N LYS A 83 9.05 -5.40 6.51
CA LYS A 83 8.24 -5.60 5.29
C LYS A 83 9.08 -5.75 4.03
N ASP A 84 10.17 -5.00 3.91
CA ASP A 84 11.00 -4.98 2.70
C ASP A 84 12.20 -5.91 2.79
N LEU A 85 12.89 -5.94 3.93
CA LEU A 85 14.10 -6.73 4.11
C LEU A 85 13.88 -8.09 4.79
N LYS A 86 12.71 -8.30 5.43
CA LYS A 86 12.35 -9.55 6.13
C LYS A 86 13.38 -9.98 7.17
N MET A 87 13.92 -9.02 7.92
CA MET A 87 15.02 -9.23 8.87
C MET A 87 14.57 -9.27 10.34
N CYS A 88 13.27 -9.17 10.59
CA CYS A 88 12.65 -9.22 11.92
C CYS A 88 11.48 -10.20 11.93
#